data_AF-V7G093-F1
#
_entry.id   AF-V7G093-F1
#
_cell.length_a   1.000
_cell.length_b   1.000
_cell.length_c   1.000
_cell.angle_alpha   90.00
_cell.angle_beta   90.00
_cell.angle_gamma   90.00
#
_symmetry.space_group_name_H-M   'P 1'
#
loop_
_entity.id
_entity.type
_entity.pdbx_description
1 polymer ?
#
loop_
_entity_poly.entity_id
_entity_poly.type
_entity_poly.pdbx_seq_one_letter_code
_entity_poly.pdbx_strand_id
1 'polypeptide(L)'
;MTLQLSADAVAPKAAAPQKYLFGPVADFLMLGGSAFLILPVLFLVPLEYEGPVAATMVIVAYLVNYPHFAHSYQLFYRNFGRKVTGDGYDRSLQLRYIFAGIVVPLAMAGFFAYGAAAANTRLLGYATNAMFFFVGWHYVKQGYGMLMVDAVLKRKFFNDRDKKVLLVNSYAVWILAWLQTNTAVTQGKYYGLDYYTFAAPSWITDIGVLAAVASTTATLLMLVNRWRKNGGGLPYNGLVAYVASLYLWILIARVNPLWLLIVPALHSLQYLAVVWRYQTNVERDSSDAESDPQPKILSFLGPLYRFRLVGFIVGGTALGYLGFWLIPSALTALIPYDRQVLGSSLFFFIVLIFINVHHYFLDNVMWRRGNPEVSKYLFR
;
A
#
# COMPACT_ATOMS: atom_id res chain seq x y z
N MET A 1 13.67 -29.68 60.49
CA MET A 1 12.72 -28.92 59.67
C MET A 1 13.53 -28.15 58.64
N THR A 2 13.80 -28.77 57.51
CA THR A 2 14.76 -28.32 56.48
C THR A 2 14.03 -27.47 55.43
N LEU A 3 14.43 -26.21 55.34
CA LEU A 3 14.03 -25.27 54.28
C LEU A 3 14.68 -25.68 52.95
N GLN A 4 13.90 -26.20 52.00
CA GLN A 4 14.29 -26.28 50.61
C GLN A 4 13.79 -25.02 49.89
N LEU A 5 14.71 -24.07 49.68
CA LEU A 5 14.54 -22.98 48.72
C LEU A 5 14.59 -23.57 47.31
N SER A 6 13.42 -23.66 46.68
CA SER A 6 13.25 -24.14 45.31
C SER A 6 13.68 -23.06 44.32
N ALA A 7 14.78 -23.36 43.62
CA ALA A 7 15.09 -23.03 42.23
C ALA A 7 14.73 -21.63 41.70
N ASP A 8 15.79 -20.85 41.48
CA ASP A 8 15.81 -19.68 40.60
C ASP A 8 15.12 -19.97 39.25
N ALA A 9 13.89 -19.47 39.10
CA ALA A 9 13.25 -19.36 37.80
C ALA A 9 14.06 -18.34 36.98
N VAL A 10 14.98 -18.83 36.15
CA VAL A 10 15.68 -18.03 35.15
C VAL A 10 14.62 -17.35 34.28
N ALA A 11 14.43 -16.05 34.48
CA ALA A 11 13.54 -15.24 33.66
C ALA A 11 13.91 -15.47 32.18
N PRO A 12 12.92 -15.68 31.28
CA PRO A 12 13.19 -15.95 29.88
C PRO A 12 14.04 -14.81 29.32
N LYS A 13 15.22 -15.17 28.79
CA LYS A 13 16.16 -14.24 28.16
C LYS A 13 15.39 -13.46 27.10
N ALA A 14 15.23 -12.14 27.29
CA ALA A 14 14.49 -11.30 26.37
C ALA A 14 15.03 -11.53 24.94
N ALA A 15 14.15 -11.97 24.03
CA ALA A 15 14.52 -12.22 22.65
C ALA A 15 15.21 -10.97 22.08
N ALA A 16 16.32 -11.17 21.35
CA ALA A 16 17.03 -10.06 20.75
C ALA A 16 16.06 -9.24 19.89
N PRO A 17 16.04 -7.90 20.01
CA PRO A 17 15.08 -7.07 19.31
C PRO A 17 15.18 -7.30 17.80
N GLN A 18 14.05 -7.68 17.18
CA GLN A 18 14.02 -8.02 15.77
C GLN A 18 14.23 -6.76 14.91
N LYS A 19 15.28 -6.77 14.09
CA LYS A 19 15.72 -5.61 13.29
C LYS A 19 15.08 -5.50 11.90
N TYR A 20 14.33 -6.52 11.49
CA TYR A 20 13.81 -6.73 10.14
C TYR A 20 12.43 -7.38 10.20
N LEU A 21 11.59 -7.18 9.18
CA LEU A 21 10.30 -7.86 9.07
C LEU A 21 10.51 -9.37 8.85
N PHE A 22 11.35 -9.71 7.86
CA PHE A 22 11.73 -11.09 7.53
C PHE A 22 13.24 -11.30 7.50
N GLY A 23 14.00 -10.29 7.08
CA GLY A 23 15.46 -10.34 7.05
C GLY A 23 16.04 -9.22 6.16
N PRO A 24 17.36 -8.95 6.23
CA PRO A 24 17.96 -7.81 5.54
C PRO A 24 17.73 -7.82 4.02
N VAL A 25 17.91 -8.98 3.38
CA VAL A 25 17.77 -9.14 1.92
C VAL A 25 16.31 -9.13 1.49
N ALA A 26 15.46 -9.90 2.18
CA ALA A 26 14.02 -9.96 1.89
C ALA A 26 13.38 -8.57 2.04
N ASP A 27 13.66 -7.88 3.14
CA ASP A 27 13.18 -6.52 3.38
C ASP A 27 13.74 -5.55 2.33
N PHE A 28 15.01 -5.65 1.93
CA PHE A 28 15.56 -4.79 0.87
C PHE A 28 14.78 -4.98 -0.44
N LEU A 29 14.61 -6.22 -0.90
CA LEU A 29 13.92 -6.53 -2.14
C LEU A 29 12.45 -6.09 -2.09
N MET A 30 11.72 -6.50 -1.05
CA MET A 30 10.28 -6.26 -0.92
C MET A 30 9.93 -4.79 -0.69
N LEU A 31 10.76 -4.04 0.06
CA LEU A 31 10.40 -2.67 0.45
C LEU A 31 10.73 -1.62 -0.62
N GLY A 32 11.51 -1.95 -1.65
CA GLY A 32 11.80 -1.04 -2.76
C GLY A 32 13.09 -1.32 -3.52
N GLY A 33 13.98 -2.16 -2.99
CA GLY A 33 15.26 -2.51 -3.61
C GLY A 33 15.11 -3.17 -4.97
N SER A 34 14.05 -3.97 -5.18
CA SER A 34 13.76 -4.55 -6.49
C SER A 34 13.56 -3.50 -7.58
N ALA A 35 13.14 -2.28 -7.25
CA ALA A 35 12.99 -1.21 -8.23
C ALA A 35 14.35 -0.80 -8.84
N PHE A 36 15.40 -0.77 -8.02
CA PHE A 36 16.75 -0.43 -8.46
C PHE A 36 17.38 -1.53 -9.32
N LEU A 37 16.89 -2.76 -9.23
CA LEU A 37 17.36 -3.88 -10.05
C LEU A 37 16.58 -3.99 -11.36
N ILE A 38 15.25 -3.85 -11.30
CA ILE A 38 14.37 -4.06 -12.44
C ILE A 38 14.43 -2.88 -13.42
N LEU A 39 14.42 -1.64 -12.91
CA LEU A 39 14.34 -0.45 -13.78
C LEU A 39 15.51 -0.36 -14.79
N PRO A 40 16.79 -0.57 -14.41
CA PRO A 40 17.89 -0.62 -15.38
C PRO A 40 17.71 -1.69 -16.45
N VAL A 41 17.21 -2.87 -16.08
CA VAL A 41 16.97 -3.98 -17.02
C VAL A 41 15.86 -3.60 -18.01
N LEU A 42 14.82 -2.89 -17.58
CA LEU A 42 13.75 -2.46 -18.48
C LEU A 42 14.20 -1.47 -19.56
N PHE A 43 15.27 -0.72 -19.34
CA PHE A 43 15.85 0.12 -20.40
C PHE A 43 16.48 -0.69 -21.53
N LEU A 44 16.75 -1.98 -21.29
CA LEU A 44 17.26 -2.91 -22.30
C LEU A 44 16.12 -3.68 -22.99
N VAL A 45 14.87 -3.51 -22.57
CA VAL A 45 13.70 -4.21 -23.13
C VAL A 45 13.04 -3.33 -24.19
N PRO A 46 13.02 -3.76 -25.47
CA PRO A 46 12.34 -3.02 -26.53
C PRO A 46 10.83 -2.89 -26.30
N LEU A 47 10.23 -1.78 -26.75
CA LEU A 47 8.79 -1.52 -26.56
C LEU A 47 7.86 -2.48 -27.31
N GLU A 48 8.35 -3.19 -28.33
CA GLU A 48 7.58 -4.27 -28.98
C GLU A 48 7.18 -5.39 -28.00
N TYR A 49 7.87 -5.52 -26.86
CA TYR A 49 7.53 -6.46 -25.79
C TYR A 49 6.52 -5.90 -24.78
N GLU A 50 5.93 -4.72 -25.00
CA GLU A 50 4.92 -4.15 -24.10
C GLU A 50 3.75 -5.10 -23.84
N GLY A 51 3.22 -5.74 -24.90
CA GLY A 51 2.11 -6.70 -24.78
C GLY A 51 2.46 -7.90 -23.88
N PRO A 52 3.55 -8.63 -24.15
CA PRO A 52 4.05 -9.70 -23.27
C PRO A 52 4.33 -9.25 -21.83
N VAL A 53 4.90 -8.07 -21.63
CA VAL A 53 5.15 -7.51 -20.30
C VAL A 53 3.82 -7.24 -19.59
N ALA A 54 2.85 -6.61 -20.26
CA ALA A 54 1.53 -6.35 -19.71
C ALA A 54 0.80 -7.66 -19.33
N ALA A 55 0.84 -8.68 -20.20
CA ALA A 55 0.27 -9.99 -19.92
C ALA A 55 0.93 -10.67 -18.69
N THR A 56 2.25 -10.58 -18.59
CA THR A 56 3.00 -11.06 -17.41
C THR A 56 2.57 -10.30 -16.16
N MET A 57 2.42 -8.97 -16.25
CA MET A 57 2.02 -8.15 -15.13
C MET A 57 0.57 -8.39 -14.69
N VAL A 58 -0.32 -8.82 -15.58
CA VAL A 58 -1.67 -9.30 -15.19
C VAL A 58 -1.54 -10.56 -14.32
N ILE A 59 -0.68 -11.52 -14.68
CA ILE A 59 -0.44 -12.71 -13.85
C ILE A 59 0.13 -12.32 -12.49
N VAL A 60 1.12 -11.43 -12.47
CA VAL A 60 1.70 -10.91 -11.22
C VAL A 60 0.65 -10.16 -10.39
N ALA A 61 -0.30 -9.46 -11.03
CA ALA A 61 -1.37 -8.76 -10.34
C ALA A 61 -2.25 -9.73 -9.53
N TYR A 62 -2.55 -10.92 -10.06
CA TYR A 62 -3.28 -11.96 -9.32
C TYR A 62 -2.54 -12.43 -8.06
N LEU A 63 -1.22 -12.50 -8.13
CA LEU A 63 -0.40 -13.05 -7.04
C LEU A 63 -0.05 -12.02 -5.97
N VAL A 64 0.03 -10.74 -6.35
CA VAL A 64 0.58 -9.68 -5.48
C VAL A 64 -0.40 -8.52 -5.33
N ASN A 65 -0.92 -7.98 -6.44
CA ASN A 65 -1.70 -6.74 -6.41
C ASN A 65 -3.12 -6.94 -5.88
N TYR A 66 -3.87 -7.93 -6.35
CA TYR A 66 -5.23 -8.17 -5.86
C TYR A 66 -5.24 -8.64 -4.40
N PRO A 67 -4.34 -9.55 -3.95
CA PRO A 67 -4.22 -9.87 -2.54
C PRO A 67 -3.86 -8.67 -1.67
N HIS A 68 -2.99 -7.77 -2.15
CA HIS A 68 -2.67 -6.51 -1.44
C HIS A 68 -3.92 -5.70 -1.12
N PHE A 69 -4.76 -5.43 -2.12
CA PHE A 69 -6.02 -4.74 -1.89
C PHE A 69 -6.93 -5.52 -0.94
N ALA A 70 -7.16 -6.80 -1.21
CA ALA A 70 -8.06 -7.64 -0.43
C ALA A 70 -7.66 -7.75 1.04
N HIS A 71 -6.36 -7.85 1.33
CA HIS A 71 -5.86 -7.90 2.69
C HIS A 71 -6.16 -6.61 3.47
N SER A 72 -6.17 -5.43 2.83
CA SER A 72 -6.67 -4.22 3.49
C SER A 72 -8.12 -4.35 3.92
N TYR A 73 -8.98 -4.90 3.06
CA TYR A 73 -10.39 -5.11 3.42
C TYR A 73 -10.52 -6.14 4.56
N GLN A 74 -9.80 -7.27 4.48
CA GLN A 74 -9.81 -8.29 5.53
C GLN A 74 -9.37 -7.70 6.88
N LEU A 75 -8.24 -6.99 6.93
CA LEU A 75 -7.74 -6.39 8.16
C LEU A 75 -8.64 -5.25 8.66
N PHE A 76 -9.12 -4.40 7.76
CA PHE A 76 -9.93 -3.24 8.13
C PHE A 76 -11.26 -3.66 8.74
N TYR A 77 -11.99 -4.55 8.06
CA TYR A 77 -13.35 -4.96 8.47
C TYR A 77 -13.36 -6.10 9.50
N ARG A 78 -12.23 -6.77 9.75
CA ARG A 78 -12.13 -7.71 10.87
C ARG A 78 -12.47 -7.01 12.18
N ASN A 79 -13.42 -7.58 12.92
CA ASN A 79 -13.91 -7.05 14.19
C ASN A 79 -14.34 -5.58 14.10
N PHE A 80 -14.91 -5.13 12.97
CA PHE A 80 -15.23 -3.73 12.72
C PHE A 80 -16.09 -3.11 13.83
N GLY A 81 -17.08 -3.86 14.36
CA GLY A 81 -17.91 -3.43 15.49
C GLY A 81 -17.08 -2.95 16.68
N ARG A 82 -16.05 -3.73 17.08
CA ARG A 82 -15.12 -3.39 18.16
C ARG A 82 -14.40 -2.06 17.93
N LYS A 83 -13.97 -1.83 16.68
CA LYS A 83 -13.20 -0.64 16.27
C LYS A 83 -14.03 0.65 16.31
N VAL A 84 -15.35 0.54 16.16
CA VAL A 84 -16.27 1.70 16.16
C VAL A 84 -16.99 1.90 17.51
N THR A 85 -17.03 0.89 18.38
CA THR A 85 -17.64 0.99 19.73
C THR A 85 -16.65 1.40 20.83
N GLY A 86 -15.35 1.39 20.55
CA GLY A 86 -14.33 1.98 21.42
C GLY A 86 -13.57 1.03 22.34
N ASP A 87 -13.64 -0.28 22.11
CA ASP A 87 -12.89 -1.30 22.86
C ASP A 87 -11.38 -1.26 22.52
N GLY A 88 -10.68 -0.31 23.16
CA GLY A 88 -9.25 -0.01 22.97
C GLY A 88 -8.95 1.05 21.91
N TYR A 89 -9.98 1.57 21.24
CA TYR A 89 -9.84 2.57 20.18
C TYR A 89 -10.31 3.95 20.67
N ASP A 90 -9.45 4.96 20.53
CA ASP A 90 -9.82 6.33 20.89
C ASP A 90 -10.88 6.92 19.93
N ARG A 91 -11.58 7.96 20.37
CA ARG A 91 -12.69 8.55 19.60
C ARG A 91 -12.25 9.06 18.23
N SER A 92 -11.04 9.60 18.11
CA SER A 92 -10.51 10.06 16.83
C SER A 92 -10.36 8.89 15.84
N LEU A 93 -9.85 7.74 16.30
CA LEU A 93 -9.68 6.58 15.46
C LEU A 93 -11.00 5.90 15.12
N GLN A 94 -11.97 5.84 16.05
CA GLN A 94 -13.32 5.35 15.77
C GLN A 94 -13.99 6.14 14.63
N LEU A 95 -13.97 7.48 14.70
CA LEU A 95 -14.55 8.35 13.67
C LEU A 95 -13.89 8.14 12.31
N ARG A 96 -12.57 7.88 12.29
CA ARG A 96 -11.84 7.56 11.06
C ARG A 96 -12.26 6.20 10.49
N TYR A 97 -12.47 5.18 11.33
CA TYR A 97 -13.00 3.89 10.88
C TYR A 97 -14.41 4.01 10.33
N ILE A 98 -15.30 4.77 10.97
CA ILE A 98 -16.66 5.03 10.46
C ILE A 98 -16.59 5.77 9.12
N PHE A 99 -15.80 6.83 9.05
CA PHE A 99 -15.67 7.63 7.83
C PHE A 99 -15.13 6.78 6.66
N ALA A 100 -14.00 6.09 6.86
CA ALA A 100 -13.39 5.29 5.82
C ALA A 100 -14.18 4.01 5.50
N GLY A 101 -14.83 3.39 6.48
CA GLY A 101 -15.53 2.10 6.33
C GLY A 101 -16.98 2.19 5.89
N ILE A 102 -17.63 3.35 6.08
CA ILE A 102 -19.06 3.52 5.80
C ILE A 102 -19.28 4.73 4.90
N VAL A 103 -18.84 5.92 5.33
CA VAL A 103 -19.16 7.17 4.61
C VAL A 103 -18.53 7.20 3.23
N VAL A 104 -17.23 6.92 3.12
CA VAL A 104 -16.50 6.90 1.85
C VAL A 104 -17.09 5.91 0.84
N PRO A 105 -17.27 4.61 1.16
CA PRO A 105 -17.79 3.66 0.19
C PRO A 105 -19.23 3.97 -0.22
N LEU A 106 -20.09 4.46 0.69
CA LEU A 106 -21.45 4.87 0.33
C LEU A 106 -21.46 6.10 -0.60
N ALA A 107 -20.61 7.10 -0.32
CA ALA A 107 -20.48 8.28 -1.17
C ALA A 107 -19.98 7.90 -2.58
N MET A 108 -19.00 7.00 -2.66
CA MET A 108 -18.48 6.51 -3.93
C MET A 108 -19.53 5.68 -4.70
N ALA A 109 -20.27 4.80 -4.01
CA ALA A 109 -21.36 4.03 -4.61
C ALA A 109 -22.43 4.96 -5.18
N GLY A 110 -22.84 5.99 -4.42
CA GLY A 110 -23.78 7.01 -4.88
C GLY A 110 -23.27 7.80 -6.08
N PHE A 111 -22.00 8.21 -6.06
CA PHE A 111 -21.35 8.91 -7.18
C PHE A 111 -21.37 8.07 -8.47
N PHE A 112 -20.95 6.80 -8.40
CA PHE A 112 -20.91 5.94 -9.58
C PHE A 112 -22.30 5.54 -10.07
N ALA A 113 -23.22 5.24 -9.16
CA ALA A 113 -24.60 4.93 -9.52
C ALA A 113 -25.25 6.11 -10.24
N TYR A 114 -25.08 7.34 -9.72
CA TYR A 114 -25.59 8.54 -10.37
C TYR A 114 -24.92 8.79 -11.73
N GLY A 115 -23.59 8.72 -11.81
CA GLY A 115 -22.85 8.94 -13.06
C GLY A 115 -23.23 7.94 -14.16
N ALA A 116 -23.43 6.67 -13.80
CA ALA A 116 -23.89 5.63 -14.72
C ALA A 116 -25.35 5.85 -15.14
N ALA A 117 -26.26 6.10 -14.20
CA ALA A 117 -27.69 6.30 -14.47
C ALA A 117 -27.95 7.54 -15.34
N ALA A 118 -27.18 8.61 -15.14
CA ALA A 118 -27.25 9.83 -15.95
C ALA A 118 -26.48 9.74 -17.28
N ALA A 119 -25.86 8.59 -17.58
CA ALA A 119 -24.97 8.38 -18.71
C ALA A 119 -23.88 9.47 -18.87
N ASN A 120 -23.42 10.04 -17.75
CA ASN A 120 -22.53 11.19 -17.75
C ASN A 120 -21.06 10.75 -17.74
N THR A 121 -20.51 10.50 -18.93
CA THR A 121 -19.12 10.05 -19.12
C THR A 121 -18.11 11.05 -18.58
N ARG A 122 -18.39 12.36 -18.68
CA ARG A 122 -17.51 13.41 -18.16
C ARG A 122 -17.40 13.35 -16.64
N LEU A 123 -18.53 13.16 -15.95
CA LEU A 123 -18.56 12.99 -14.50
C LEU A 123 -17.77 11.75 -14.08
N LEU A 124 -18.01 10.61 -14.74
CA LEU A 124 -17.28 9.38 -14.48
C LEU A 124 -15.77 9.54 -14.72
N GLY A 125 -15.37 10.26 -15.78
CA GLY A 125 -13.97 10.58 -16.06
C GLY A 125 -13.25 11.37 -14.97
N TYR A 126 -13.96 12.15 -14.13
CA TYR A 126 -13.36 12.77 -12.95
C TYR A 126 -12.93 11.75 -11.89
N ALA A 127 -13.56 10.58 -11.84
CA ALA A 127 -13.14 9.50 -10.94
C ALA A 127 -11.75 8.95 -11.31
N THR A 128 -11.42 8.88 -12.60
CA THR A 128 -10.09 8.51 -13.08
C THR A 128 -9.02 9.50 -12.61
N ASN A 129 -9.32 10.80 -12.72
CA ASN A 129 -8.44 11.85 -12.23
C ASN A 129 -8.23 11.75 -10.71
N ALA A 130 -9.31 11.56 -9.95
CA ALA A 130 -9.26 11.37 -8.52
C ALA A 130 -8.42 10.13 -8.16
N MET A 131 -8.61 9.01 -8.86
CA MET A 131 -7.83 7.79 -8.69
C MET A 131 -6.34 8.08 -8.85
N PHE A 132 -5.90 8.61 -10.00
CA PHE A 132 -4.48 8.86 -10.24
C PHE A 132 -3.86 9.86 -9.25
N PHE A 133 -4.62 10.87 -8.83
CA PHE A 133 -4.19 11.77 -7.76
C PHE A 133 -3.93 11.03 -6.45
N PHE A 134 -4.88 10.21 -6.00
CA PHE A 134 -4.76 9.46 -4.75
C PHE A 134 -3.74 8.31 -4.82
N VAL A 135 -3.56 7.66 -5.98
CA VAL A 135 -2.51 6.64 -6.20
C VAL A 135 -1.14 7.22 -5.86
N GLY A 136 -0.80 8.36 -6.46
CA GLY A 136 0.50 9.02 -6.23
C GLY A 136 0.69 9.41 -4.76
N TRP A 137 -0.36 9.95 -4.14
CA TRP A 137 -0.35 10.33 -2.72
C TRP A 137 -0.12 9.11 -1.82
N HIS A 138 -0.81 8.02 -2.13
CA HIS A 138 -0.72 6.79 -1.37
C HIS A 138 0.68 6.19 -1.44
N TYR A 139 1.30 6.16 -2.63
CA TYR A 139 2.64 5.59 -2.81
C TYR A 139 3.69 6.36 -2.00
N VAL A 140 3.70 7.70 -2.07
CA VAL A 140 4.67 8.49 -1.30
C VAL A 140 4.46 8.36 0.21
N LYS A 141 3.21 8.25 0.67
CA LYS A 141 2.92 8.01 2.09
C LYS A 141 3.29 6.60 2.54
N GLN A 142 3.15 5.60 1.67
CA GLN A 142 3.60 4.23 1.98
C GLN A 142 5.12 4.18 2.09
N GLY A 143 5.86 4.80 1.17
CA GLY A 143 7.32 4.91 1.24
C GLY A 143 7.79 5.62 2.53
N TYR A 144 7.13 6.71 2.92
CA TYR A 144 7.34 7.36 4.22
C TYR A 144 7.04 6.42 5.40
N GLY A 145 5.92 5.70 5.34
CA GLY A 145 5.52 4.72 6.36
C GLY A 145 6.56 3.62 6.54
N MET A 146 7.10 3.07 5.44
CA MET A 146 8.15 2.04 5.48
C MET A 146 9.43 2.55 6.11
N LEU A 147 9.81 3.80 5.83
CA LEU A 147 10.93 4.45 6.51
C LEU A 147 10.72 4.53 8.03
N MET A 148 9.50 4.85 8.47
CA MET A 148 9.18 4.87 9.90
C MET A 148 9.19 3.47 10.51
N VAL A 149 8.66 2.46 9.82
CA VAL A 149 8.67 1.06 10.29
C VAL A 149 10.11 0.57 10.46
N ASP A 150 10.96 0.74 9.46
CA ASP A 150 12.38 0.33 9.53
C ASP A 150 13.14 1.09 10.63
N ALA A 151 12.85 2.38 10.79
CA ALA A 151 13.42 3.20 11.86
C ALA A 151 13.04 2.68 13.26
N VAL A 152 11.81 2.22 13.45
CA VAL A 152 11.35 1.65 14.73
C VAL A 152 12.04 0.30 14.99
N LEU A 153 12.02 -0.62 14.02
CA LEU A 153 12.65 -1.94 14.14
C LEU A 153 14.14 -1.85 14.46
N LYS A 154 14.83 -0.88 13.85
CA LYS A 154 16.28 -0.66 14.06
C LYS A 154 16.58 0.31 15.21
N ARG A 155 15.57 0.81 15.92
CA ARG A 155 15.68 1.83 17.00
C ARG A 155 16.44 3.09 16.57
N LYS A 156 16.30 3.48 15.30
CA LYS A 156 16.90 4.69 14.69
C LYS A 156 15.85 5.76 14.47
N PHE A 157 15.23 6.22 15.55
CA PHE A 157 14.07 7.11 15.49
C PHE A 157 14.39 8.48 14.88
N PHE A 158 13.47 8.95 14.04
CA PHE A 158 13.44 10.33 13.57
C PHE A 158 12.70 11.20 14.59
N ASN A 159 13.22 12.42 14.83
CA ASN A 159 12.49 13.41 15.64
C ASN A 159 11.37 14.05 14.79
N ASP A 160 10.54 14.89 15.40
CA ASP A 160 9.38 15.46 14.70
C ASP A 160 9.74 16.46 13.60
N ARG A 161 10.89 17.14 13.72
CA ARG A 161 11.40 18.00 12.64
C ARG A 161 11.83 17.16 11.45
N ASP A 162 12.57 16.08 11.67
CA ASP A 162 13.01 15.17 10.62
C ASP A 162 11.81 14.54 9.89
N LYS A 163 10.80 14.10 10.66
CA LYS A 163 9.54 13.56 10.10
C LYS A 163 8.83 14.60 9.23
N LYS A 164 8.79 15.86 9.66
CA LYS A 164 8.17 16.95 8.90
C LYS A 164 8.92 17.21 7.60
N VAL A 165 10.26 17.21 7.62
CA VAL A 165 11.10 17.36 6.40
C VAL A 165 10.79 16.24 5.40
N LEU A 166 10.76 14.98 5.86
CA LEU A 166 10.43 13.82 5.02
C LEU A 166 9.00 13.90 4.47
N LEU A 167 8.01 14.30 5.27
CA LEU A 167 6.62 14.45 4.82
C LEU A 167 6.47 15.57 3.79
N VAL A 168 7.09 16.73 4.02
CA VAL A 168 7.06 17.86 3.07
C VAL A 168 7.67 17.45 1.74
N ASN A 169 8.82 16.76 1.77
CA ASN A 169 9.44 16.25 0.55
C ASN A 169 8.55 15.22 -0.16
N SER A 170 7.93 14.29 0.57
CA SER A 170 6.97 13.34 0.00
C SER A 170 5.84 14.02 -0.76
N TYR A 171 5.25 15.07 -0.17
CA TYR A 171 4.16 15.80 -0.82
C TYR A 171 4.63 16.68 -1.97
N ALA A 172 5.79 17.33 -1.86
CA ALA A 172 6.33 18.15 -2.94
C ALA A 172 6.65 17.30 -4.19
N VAL A 173 7.29 16.14 -4.01
CA VAL A 173 7.59 15.21 -5.11
C VAL A 173 6.31 14.65 -5.73
N TRP A 174 5.33 14.27 -4.91
CA TRP A 174 4.04 13.78 -5.41
C TRP A 174 3.29 14.85 -6.23
N ILE A 175 3.16 16.07 -5.70
CA ILE A 175 2.48 17.17 -6.41
C ILE A 175 3.17 17.46 -7.73
N LEU A 176 4.51 17.52 -7.74
CA LEU A 176 5.28 17.71 -8.97
C LEU A 176 4.99 16.60 -9.99
N ALA A 177 5.05 15.33 -9.58
CA ALA A 177 4.79 14.21 -10.49
C ALA A 177 3.35 14.21 -11.03
N TRP A 178 2.38 14.60 -10.21
CA TRP A 178 1.00 14.77 -10.63
C TRP A 178 0.85 15.91 -11.65
N LEU A 179 1.42 17.09 -11.38
CA LEU A 179 1.42 18.22 -12.32
C LEU A 179 2.05 17.84 -13.66
N GLN A 180 3.23 17.22 -13.61
CA GLN A 180 3.96 16.75 -14.78
C GLN A 180 3.16 15.75 -15.62
N THR A 181 2.42 14.84 -14.99
CA THR A 181 1.55 13.89 -15.68
C THR A 181 0.37 14.60 -16.34
N ASN A 182 -0.25 15.55 -15.65
CA ASN A 182 -1.37 16.33 -16.18
C ASN A 182 -0.96 17.22 -17.36
N THR A 183 0.26 17.75 -17.36
CA THR A 183 0.77 18.56 -18.48
C THR A 183 1.05 17.73 -19.74
N ALA A 184 1.41 16.45 -19.59
CA ALA A 184 1.79 15.61 -20.74
C ALA A 184 0.66 14.80 -21.35
N VAL A 185 -0.37 14.49 -20.57
CA VAL A 185 -1.54 13.75 -21.02
C VAL A 185 -2.70 14.73 -21.00
N THR A 186 -3.27 15.13 -22.13
CA THR A 186 -4.42 16.06 -22.16
C THR A 186 -5.76 15.31 -22.12
N GLN A 187 -5.79 14.14 -22.78
CA GLN A 187 -6.91 13.21 -22.81
C GLN A 187 -6.35 11.78 -22.77
N GLY A 188 -7.02 10.90 -22.07
CA GLY A 188 -6.72 9.48 -22.05
C GLY A 188 -7.97 8.63 -21.99
N LYS A 189 -7.82 7.32 -22.21
CA LYS A 189 -8.87 6.33 -22.02
C LYS A 189 -8.52 5.39 -20.88
N TYR A 190 -9.48 5.14 -20.01
CA TYR A 190 -9.34 4.16 -18.93
C TYR A 190 -10.55 3.22 -18.97
N TYR A 191 -10.32 1.92 -19.21
CA TYR A 191 -11.37 0.90 -19.37
C TYR A 191 -12.54 1.33 -20.27
N GLY A 192 -12.23 1.98 -21.40
CA GLY A 192 -13.22 2.39 -22.40
C GLY A 192 -13.87 3.76 -22.16
N LEU A 193 -13.64 4.41 -21.02
CA LEU A 193 -14.11 5.76 -20.74
C LEU A 193 -13.01 6.81 -20.92
N ASP A 194 -13.36 7.90 -21.59
CA ASP A 194 -12.49 9.06 -21.73
C ASP A 194 -12.36 9.81 -20.41
N TYR A 195 -11.15 10.26 -20.10
CA TYR A 195 -10.88 11.22 -19.04
C TYR A 195 -9.96 12.32 -19.55
N TYR A 196 -10.08 13.48 -18.93
CA TYR A 196 -9.33 14.67 -19.30
C TYR A 196 -8.61 15.19 -18.07
N THR A 197 -7.36 15.56 -18.25
CA THR A 197 -6.50 16.07 -17.19
C THR A 197 -6.68 17.56 -16.97
N PHE A 198 -6.00 18.08 -15.96
CA PHE A 198 -6.04 19.49 -15.61
C PHE A 198 -4.86 20.23 -16.24
N ALA A 199 -5.15 21.20 -17.11
CA ALA A 199 -4.12 22.09 -17.63
C ALA A 199 -3.57 22.98 -16.51
N ALA A 200 -2.39 22.64 -15.99
CA ALA A 200 -1.67 23.48 -15.03
C ALA A 200 -0.79 24.49 -15.80
N PRO A 201 -0.91 25.80 -15.52
CA PRO A 201 0.02 26.78 -16.04
C PRO A 201 1.48 26.42 -15.73
N SER A 202 2.40 26.77 -16.64
CA SER A 202 3.84 26.45 -16.50
C SER A 202 4.42 26.93 -15.16
N TRP A 203 4.06 28.14 -14.73
CA TRP A 203 4.54 28.71 -13.46
C TRP A 203 4.14 27.89 -12.22
N ILE A 204 3.00 27.18 -12.24
CA ILE A 204 2.63 26.26 -11.15
C ILE A 204 3.57 25.06 -11.14
N THR A 205 3.90 24.53 -12.33
CA THR A 205 4.86 23.44 -12.49
C THR A 205 6.25 23.86 -12.02
N ASP A 206 6.69 25.08 -12.35
CA ASP A 206 7.98 25.62 -11.92
C ASP A 206 8.07 25.75 -10.39
N ILE A 207 7.01 26.24 -9.74
CA ILE A 207 6.91 26.25 -8.27
C ILE A 207 7.00 24.82 -7.71
N GLY A 208 6.31 23.86 -8.34
CA GLY A 208 6.39 22.44 -7.98
C GLY A 208 7.82 21.89 -8.07
N VAL A 209 8.55 22.23 -9.13
CA VAL A 209 9.96 21.86 -9.31
C VAL A 209 10.82 22.45 -8.21
N LEU A 210 10.71 23.76 -7.97
CA LEU A 210 11.46 24.45 -6.92
C LEU A 210 11.20 23.86 -5.54
N ALA A 211 9.92 23.59 -5.22
CA ALA A 211 9.53 22.98 -3.96
C ALA A 211 10.10 21.56 -3.80
N ALA A 212 10.06 20.73 -4.85
CA ALA A 212 10.62 19.38 -4.82
C ALA A 212 12.14 19.39 -4.67
N VAL A 213 12.85 20.28 -5.38
CA VAL A 213 14.32 20.43 -5.27
C VAL A 213 14.72 20.93 -3.89
N ALA A 214 14.07 21.96 -3.38
CA ALA A 214 14.37 22.51 -2.05
C ALA A 214 14.11 21.50 -0.93
N SER A 215 12.97 20.79 -0.98
CA SER A 215 12.62 19.79 0.04
C SER A 215 13.46 18.51 -0.07
N THR A 216 13.86 18.11 -1.28
CA THR A 216 14.84 17.02 -1.49
C THR A 216 16.20 17.40 -0.91
N THR A 217 16.69 18.61 -1.21
CA THR A 217 17.96 19.12 -0.63
C THR A 217 17.91 19.15 0.89
N ALA A 218 16.81 19.66 1.49
CA ALA A 218 16.62 19.65 2.94
C ALA A 218 16.61 18.23 3.52
N THR A 219 16.00 17.27 2.82
CA THR A 219 16.00 15.85 3.20
C THR A 219 17.41 15.28 3.19
N LEU A 220 18.18 15.52 2.13
CA LEU A 220 19.56 15.05 2.01
C LEU A 220 20.46 15.63 3.10
N LEU A 221 20.38 16.95 3.33
CA LEU A 221 21.15 17.61 4.39
C LEU A 221 20.80 17.05 5.79
N MET A 222 19.52 16.82 6.05
CA MET A 222 19.04 16.17 7.29
C MET A 222 19.61 14.75 7.42
N LEU A 223 19.55 13.94 6.36
CA LEU A 223 20.08 12.57 6.38
C LEU A 223 21.60 12.53 6.56
N VAL A 224 22.35 13.42 5.89
CA VAL A 224 23.81 13.54 6.04
C VAL A 224 24.18 13.93 7.47
N ASN A 225 23.49 14.92 8.05
CA ASN A 225 23.72 15.34 9.43
C ASN A 225 23.47 14.18 10.41
N ARG A 226 22.36 13.44 10.23
CA ARG A 226 22.05 12.27 11.04
C ARG A 226 23.07 11.14 10.86
N TRP A 227 23.49 10.88 9.63
CA TRP A 227 24.50 9.87 9.33
C TRP A 227 25.80 10.17 10.07
N ARG A 228 26.28 11.42 10.01
CA ARG A 228 27.47 11.87 10.74
C ARG A 228 27.31 11.71 12.26
N LYS A 229 26.19 12.17 12.82
CA LYS A 229 25.92 12.11 14.27
C LYS A 229 25.78 10.68 14.81
N ASN A 230 25.31 9.75 13.98
CA ASN A 230 25.03 8.37 14.39
C ASN A 230 26.14 7.39 13.95
N GLY A 231 27.38 7.85 13.73
CA GLY A 231 28.50 6.98 13.35
C GLY A 231 28.24 6.19 12.05
N GLY A 232 27.53 6.79 11.11
CA GLY A 232 27.16 6.18 9.84
C GLY A 232 25.85 5.38 9.86
N GLY A 233 25.12 5.33 10.98
CA GLY A 233 23.92 4.51 11.10
C GLY A 233 22.63 5.17 10.59
N LEU A 234 22.02 4.61 9.55
CA LEU A 234 20.66 4.94 9.09
C LEU A 234 19.75 3.69 8.95
N PRO A 235 18.40 3.85 8.92
CA PRO A 235 17.48 2.77 8.57
C PRO A 235 17.44 2.55 7.05
N TYR A 236 18.44 1.83 6.53
CA TYR A 236 18.71 1.74 5.09
C TYR A 236 17.57 1.16 4.26
N ASN A 237 16.94 0.07 4.69
CA ASN A 237 15.85 -0.55 3.92
C ASN A 237 14.64 0.40 3.84
N GLY A 238 14.37 1.12 4.94
CA GLY A 238 13.36 2.18 4.96
C GLY A 238 13.71 3.37 4.06
N LEU A 239 15.00 3.73 3.95
CA LEU A 239 15.43 4.80 3.03
C LEU A 239 15.33 4.37 1.58
N VAL A 240 15.69 3.13 1.26
CA VAL A 240 15.52 2.54 -0.07
C VAL A 240 14.03 2.57 -0.45
N ALA A 241 13.16 2.16 0.45
CA ALA A 241 11.71 2.23 0.29
C ALA A 241 11.23 3.66 0.00
N TYR A 242 11.66 4.62 0.82
CA TYR A 242 11.32 6.03 0.66
C TYR A 242 11.77 6.57 -0.70
N VAL A 243 13.02 6.33 -1.08
CA VAL A 243 13.58 6.83 -2.35
C VAL A 243 12.92 6.17 -3.55
N ALA A 244 12.71 4.85 -3.51
CA ALA A 244 12.03 4.12 -4.58
C ALA A 244 10.61 4.66 -4.81
N SER A 245 9.80 4.77 -3.75
CA SER A 245 8.41 5.23 -3.89
C SER A 245 8.28 6.67 -4.38
N LEU A 246 9.16 7.57 -3.93
CA LEU A 246 9.09 8.98 -4.32
C LEU A 246 9.65 9.20 -5.73
N TYR A 247 10.88 8.76 -5.96
CA TYR A 247 11.63 9.16 -7.14
C TYR A 247 11.49 8.16 -8.28
N LEU A 248 11.64 6.85 -8.00
CA LEU A 248 11.58 5.83 -9.05
C LEU A 248 10.15 5.58 -9.51
N TRP A 249 9.22 5.36 -8.58
CA TRP A 249 7.86 4.93 -8.91
C TRP A 249 6.96 6.06 -9.39
N ILE A 250 7.16 7.27 -8.87
CA ILE A 250 6.24 8.40 -9.10
C ILE A 250 6.91 9.48 -9.95
N LEU A 251 8.03 10.06 -9.50
CA LEU A 251 8.62 11.19 -10.24
C LEU A 251 9.10 10.83 -11.65
N ILE A 252 9.81 9.71 -11.79
CA ILE A 252 10.34 9.27 -13.10
C ILE A 252 9.48 8.18 -13.75
N ALA A 253 8.24 7.99 -13.27
CA ALA A 253 7.33 6.94 -13.74
C ALA A 253 7.19 6.91 -15.28
N ARG A 254 7.31 8.08 -15.92
CA ARG A 254 7.11 8.29 -17.35
C ARG A 254 8.38 8.15 -18.20
N VAL A 255 9.53 7.86 -17.60
CA VAL A 255 10.79 7.72 -18.35
C VAL A 255 10.80 6.45 -19.21
N ASN A 256 10.04 5.42 -18.81
CA ASN A 256 9.84 4.20 -19.59
C ASN A 256 8.38 3.74 -19.42
N PRO A 257 7.58 3.58 -20.50
CA PRO A 257 6.17 3.19 -20.38
C PRO A 257 5.99 1.78 -19.76
N LEU A 258 6.94 0.85 -19.97
CA LEU A 258 6.90 -0.48 -19.33
C LEU A 258 6.99 -0.40 -17.81
N TRP A 259 7.58 0.68 -17.28
CA TRP A 259 7.71 0.88 -15.85
C TRP A 259 6.36 1.10 -15.16
N LEU A 260 5.42 1.76 -15.84
CA LEU A 260 4.06 1.99 -15.34
C LEU A 260 3.31 0.66 -15.10
N LEU A 261 3.65 -0.39 -15.84
CA LEU A 261 3.05 -1.73 -15.68
C LEU A 261 3.58 -2.45 -14.44
N ILE A 262 4.81 -2.16 -14.02
CA ILE A 262 5.54 -2.89 -12.97
C ILE A 262 5.37 -2.26 -11.59
N VAL A 263 5.31 -0.92 -11.54
CA VAL A 263 5.21 -0.16 -10.29
C VAL A 263 4.08 -0.66 -9.36
N PRO A 264 2.85 -0.95 -9.83
CA PRO A 264 1.78 -1.45 -8.95
C PRO A 264 2.13 -2.74 -8.20
N ALA A 265 2.88 -3.65 -8.85
CA ALA A 265 3.31 -4.88 -8.20
C ALA A 265 4.39 -4.63 -7.14
N LEU A 266 5.35 -3.74 -7.41
CA LEU A 266 6.39 -3.37 -6.44
C LEU A 266 5.78 -2.65 -5.21
N HIS A 267 4.83 -1.75 -5.44
CA HIS A 267 4.06 -1.12 -4.37
C HIS A 267 3.29 -2.14 -3.53
N SER A 268 2.64 -3.10 -4.18
CA SER A 268 1.88 -4.15 -3.50
C SER A 268 2.79 -5.05 -2.67
N LEU A 269 3.97 -5.40 -3.19
CA LEU A 269 4.94 -6.23 -2.49
C LEU A 269 5.43 -5.57 -1.18
N GLN A 270 5.67 -4.25 -1.22
CA GLN A 270 6.05 -3.46 -0.05
C GLN A 270 4.98 -3.53 1.05
N TYR A 271 3.70 -3.42 0.65
CA TYR A 271 2.58 -3.54 1.59
C TYR A 271 2.44 -4.97 2.14
N LEU A 272 2.52 -5.99 1.27
CA LEU A 272 2.38 -7.39 1.67
C LEU A 272 3.43 -7.79 2.70
N ALA A 273 4.64 -7.24 2.62
CA ALA A 273 5.66 -7.45 3.64
C ALA A 273 5.17 -7.06 5.05
N VAL A 274 4.55 -5.89 5.17
CA VAL A 274 4.03 -5.38 6.44
C VAL A 274 2.82 -6.18 6.90
N VAL A 275 1.88 -6.47 5.99
CA VAL A 275 0.67 -7.22 6.34
C VAL A 275 0.98 -8.64 6.76
N TRP A 276 1.82 -9.36 6.01
CA TRP A 276 2.14 -10.74 6.36
C TRP A 276 2.94 -10.80 7.65
N ARG A 277 3.81 -9.82 7.93
CA ARG A 277 4.47 -9.73 9.24
C ARG A 277 3.47 -9.52 10.36
N TYR A 278 2.60 -8.52 10.20
CA TYR A 278 1.54 -8.21 11.18
C TYR A 278 0.65 -9.43 11.43
N GLN A 279 0.16 -10.07 10.37
CA GLN A 279 -0.76 -11.20 10.46
C GLN A 279 -0.07 -12.44 11.04
N THR A 280 1.19 -12.70 10.71
CA THR A 280 1.98 -13.77 11.35
C THR A 280 2.03 -13.59 12.86
N ASN A 281 2.25 -12.35 13.31
CA ASN A 281 2.33 -12.03 14.73
C ASN A 281 0.96 -12.08 15.44
N VAL A 282 -0.14 -11.78 14.73
CA VAL A 282 -1.50 -12.01 15.24
C VAL A 282 -1.73 -13.49 15.48
N GLU A 283 -1.44 -14.33 14.48
CA GLU A 283 -1.71 -15.77 14.60
C GLU A 283 -0.82 -16.44 15.65
N ARG A 284 0.42 -15.98 15.82
CA ARG A 284 1.34 -16.43 16.87
C ARG A 284 0.92 -16.02 18.28
N ASP A 285 0.10 -14.99 18.45
CA ASP A 285 -0.40 -14.58 19.77
C ASP A 285 -1.56 -15.46 20.26
N SER A 286 -2.06 -16.37 19.42
CA SER A 286 -3.10 -17.31 19.80
C SER A 286 -2.54 -18.38 20.75
N SER A 287 -3.32 -18.78 21.76
CA SER A 287 -2.89 -19.78 22.76
C SER A 287 -2.57 -21.15 22.15
N ASP A 288 -3.14 -21.45 21.00
CA ASP A 288 -2.99 -22.69 20.25
C ASP A 288 -2.05 -22.55 19.03
N ALA A 289 -1.28 -21.46 18.93
CA ALA A 289 -0.47 -21.15 17.77
C ALA A 289 0.48 -22.28 17.35
N GLU A 290 1.14 -22.91 18.32
CA GLU A 290 2.10 -24.01 18.12
C GLU A 290 1.47 -25.40 18.10
N SER A 291 0.13 -25.50 18.18
CA SER A 291 -0.57 -26.78 18.06
C SER A 291 -0.59 -27.27 16.61
N ASP A 292 -0.82 -28.58 16.44
CA ASP A 292 -0.98 -29.17 15.11
C ASP A 292 -2.36 -28.87 14.51
N PRO A 293 -2.44 -28.59 13.20
CA PRO A 293 -3.73 -28.41 12.52
C PRO A 293 -4.54 -29.71 12.46
N GLN A 294 -5.86 -29.57 12.56
CA GLN A 294 -6.83 -30.64 12.36
C GLN A 294 -7.53 -30.46 11.00
N PRO A 295 -7.65 -31.50 10.16
CA PRO A 295 -7.17 -32.87 10.33
C PRO A 295 -5.64 -33.03 10.23
N LYS A 296 -5.07 -34.06 10.90
CA LYS A 296 -3.63 -34.33 10.95
C LYS A 296 -2.92 -34.43 9.59
N ILE A 297 -3.64 -34.74 8.51
CA ILE A 297 -3.06 -34.75 7.15
C ILE A 297 -2.50 -33.38 6.74
N LEU A 298 -2.91 -32.30 7.40
CA LEU A 298 -2.43 -30.94 7.15
C LEU A 298 -1.19 -30.56 7.97
N SER A 299 -0.70 -31.44 8.87
CA SER A 299 0.43 -31.14 9.75
C SER A 299 1.75 -30.86 9.00
N PHE A 300 1.89 -31.34 7.76
CA PHE A 300 3.06 -31.02 6.92
C PHE A 300 3.19 -29.52 6.61
N LEU A 301 2.11 -28.75 6.72
CA LEU A 301 2.13 -27.28 6.59
C LEU A 301 2.72 -26.58 7.82
N GLY A 302 3.02 -27.35 8.88
CA GLY A 302 3.58 -26.88 10.13
C GLY A 302 2.49 -26.50 11.16
N PRO A 303 2.87 -25.70 12.18
CA PRO A 303 1.97 -25.35 13.28
C PRO A 303 0.77 -24.52 12.82
N LEU A 304 -0.28 -24.53 13.63
CA LEU A 304 -1.59 -23.95 13.33
C LEU A 304 -1.53 -22.47 12.92
N TYR A 305 -0.62 -21.67 13.49
CA TYR A 305 -0.47 -20.27 13.07
C TYR A 305 -0.07 -20.13 11.58
N ARG A 306 0.75 -21.06 11.04
CA ARG A 306 1.13 -21.04 9.62
C ARG A 306 -0.04 -21.44 8.75
N PHE A 307 -0.82 -22.43 9.19
CA PHE A 307 -2.03 -22.83 8.49
C PHE A 307 -3.04 -21.67 8.42
N ARG A 308 -3.27 -20.96 9.52
CA ARG A 308 -4.14 -19.76 9.55
C ARG A 308 -3.59 -18.63 8.67
N LEU A 309 -2.28 -18.42 8.64
CA LEU A 309 -1.65 -17.46 7.73
C LEU A 309 -1.87 -17.83 6.26
N VAL A 310 -1.70 -19.11 5.90
CA VAL A 310 -2.01 -19.60 4.54
C VAL A 310 -3.48 -19.40 4.21
N GLY A 311 -4.39 -19.71 5.14
CA GLY A 311 -5.82 -19.43 4.99
C GLY A 311 -6.12 -17.95 4.76
N PHE A 312 -5.44 -17.06 5.48
CA PHE A 312 -5.53 -15.61 5.27
C PHE A 312 -5.06 -15.21 3.86
N ILE A 313 -3.92 -15.73 3.41
CA ILE A 313 -3.36 -15.48 2.06
C ILE A 313 -4.32 -15.96 0.98
N VAL A 314 -4.77 -17.22 1.06
CA VAL A 314 -5.72 -17.81 0.10
C VAL A 314 -7.03 -17.05 0.09
N GLY A 315 -7.56 -16.69 1.26
CA GLY A 315 -8.76 -15.87 1.38
C GLY A 315 -8.59 -14.49 0.74
N GLY A 316 -7.43 -13.85 0.91
CA GLY A 316 -7.10 -12.58 0.27
C GLY A 316 -7.02 -12.71 -1.25
N THR A 317 -6.39 -13.76 -1.77
CA THR A 317 -6.34 -14.03 -3.23
C THR A 317 -7.73 -14.27 -3.80
N ALA A 318 -8.57 -15.07 -3.12
CA ALA A 318 -9.94 -15.32 -3.55
C ALA A 318 -10.77 -14.02 -3.54
N LEU A 319 -10.72 -13.24 -2.46
CA LEU A 319 -11.40 -11.94 -2.39
C LEU A 319 -10.89 -10.96 -3.44
N GLY A 320 -9.59 -10.97 -3.73
CA GLY A 320 -8.98 -10.20 -4.79
C GLY A 320 -9.54 -10.58 -6.16
N TYR A 321 -9.60 -11.87 -6.49
CA TYR A 321 -10.24 -12.37 -7.72
C TYR A 321 -11.70 -11.94 -7.81
N LEU A 322 -12.46 -12.09 -6.71
CA LEU A 322 -13.86 -11.69 -6.66
C LEU A 322 -14.02 -10.19 -6.98
N GLY A 323 -13.23 -9.33 -6.33
CA GLY A 323 -13.29 -7.88 -6.50
C GLY A 323 -12.86 -7.40 -7.89
N PHE A 324 -11.74 -7.91 -8.42
CA PHE A 324 -11.17 -7.40 -9.66
C PHE A 324 -11.71 -8.05 -10.93
N TRP A 325 -12.29 -9.25 -10.83
CA TRP A 325 -12.73 -10.01 -12.00
C TRP A 325 -14.18 -10.46 -11.90
N LEU A 326 -14.54 -11.27 -10.90
CA LEU A 326 -15.86 -11.90 -10.90
C LEU A 326 -16.99 -10.88 -10.78
N ILE A 327 -16.92 -9.97 -9.80
CA ILE A 327 -17.94 -8.94 -9.58
C ILE A 327 -18.10 -8.04 -10.81
N PRO A 328 -17.05 -7.38 -11.34
CA PRO A 328 -17.23 -6.52 -12.52
C PRO A 328 -17.71 -7.29 -13.75
N SER A 329 -17.29 -8.54 -13.95
CA SER A 329 -17.79 -9.38 -15.05
C SER A 329 -19.27 -9.73 -14.90
N ALA A 330 -19.68 -10.14 -13.69
CA ALA A 330 -21.07 -10.45 -13.38
C ALA A 330 -21.97 -9.23 -13.56
N LEU A 331 -21.56 -8.06 -13.04
CA LEU A 331 -22.31 -6.82 -13.23
C LEU A 331 -22.43 -6.44 -14.71
N THR A 332 -21.36 -6.59 -15.49
CA THR A 332 -21.36 -6.34 -16.95
C THR A 332 -22.31 -7.26 -17.71
N ALA A 333 -22.44 -8.52 -17.28
CA ALA A 333 -23.32 -9.50 -17.88
C ALA A 333 -24.79 -9.33 -17.46
N LEU A 334 -25.03 -8.97 -16.19
CA LEU A 334 -26.35 -9.00 -15.57
C LEU A 334 -27.10 -7.66 -15.62
N ILE A 335 -26.38 -6.53 -15.65
CA ILE A 335 -26.99 -5.20 -15.62
C ILE A 335 -26.95 -4.61 -17.04
N PRO A 336 -28.12 -4.36 -17.67
CA PRO A 336 -28.18 -3.65 -18.95
C PRO A 336 -27.77 -2.19 -18.77
N TYR A 337 -26.98 -1.68 -19.71
CA TYR A 337 -26.62 -0.27 -19.80
C TYR A 337 -26.21 0.08 -21.24
N ASP A 338 -26.17 1.37 -21.57
CA ASP A 338 -25.76 1.83 -22.89
C ASP A 338 -24.24 1.68 -23.08
N ARG A 339 -23.83 0.61 -23.77
CA ARG A 339 -22.42 0.32 -24.07
C ARG A 339 -21.82 1.24 -25.11
N GLN A 340 -22.62 1.91 -25.94
CA GLN A 340 -22.12 2.87 -26.93
C GLN A 340 -21.70 4.16 -26.22
N VAL A 341 -22.46 4.58 -25.21
CA VAL A 341 -22.17 5.80 -24.44
C VAL A 341 -21.15 5.53 -23.33
N LEU A 342 -21.32 4.47 -22.55
CA LEU A 342 -20.54 4.23 -21.32
C LEU A 342 -19.37 3.24 -21.49
N GLY A 343 -19.20 2.69 -22.70
CA GLY A 343 -18.17 1.70 -23.03
C GLY A 343 -18.49 0.28 -22.54
N SER A 344 -17.89 -0.74 -23.16
CA SER A 344 -18.17 -2.14 -22.86
C SER A 344 -17.65 -2.64 -21.50
N SER A 345 -16.87 -1.81 -20.80
CA SER A 345 -16.16 -2.19 -19.56
C SER A 345 -16.51 -1.28 -18.37
N LEU A 346 -17.72 -0.69 -18.36
CA LEU A 346 -18.16 0.25 -17.32
C LEU A 346 -17.99 -0.29 -15.89
N PHE A 347 -18.38 -1.54 -15.63
CA PHE A 347 -18.26 -2.07 -14.27
C PHE A 347 -16.82 -2.41 -13.88
N PHE A 348 -15.96 -2.77 -14.84
CA PHE A 348 -14.52 -2.84 -14.57
C PHE A 348 -13.98 -1.45 -14.20
N PHE A 349 -14.34 -0.41 -14.95
CA PHE A 349 -13.97 0.96 -14.63
C PHE A 349 -14.40 1.37 -13.21
N ILE A 350 -15.68 1.19 -12.88
CA ILE A 350 -16.26 1.56 -11.59
C ILE A 350 -15.58 0.79 -10.45
N VAL A 351 -15.53 -0.54 -10.54
CA VAL A 351 -15.04 -1.37 -9.44
C VAL A 351 -13.55 -1.18 -9.22
N LEU A 352 -12.74 -1.05 -10.28
CA LEU A 352 -11.30 -0.83 -10.13
C LEU A 352 -11.01 0.53 -9.50
N ILE A 353 -11.66 1.61 -9.94
CA ILE A 353 -11.48 2.92 -9.32
C ILE A 353 -11.98 2.89 -7.88
N PHE A 354 -13.12 2.24 -7.62
CA PHE A 354 -13.66 2.09 -6.29
C PHE A 354 -12.64 1.45 -5.35
N ILE A 355 -12.11 0.29 -5.73
CA ILE A 355 -11.16 -0.45 -4.91
C ILE A 355 -9.89 0.37 -4.70
N ASN A 356 -9.32 0.97 -5.76
CA ASN A 356 -8.09 1.76 -5.68
C ASN A 356 -8.27 2.93 -4.69
N VAL A 357 -9.29 3.75 -4.88
CA VAL A 357 -9.50 4.95 -4.07
C VAL A 357 -9.88 4.58 -2.63
N HIS A 358 -10.84 3.66 -2.44
CA HIS A 358 -11.33 3.30 -1.12
C HIS A 358 -10.23 2.66 -0.26
N HIS A 359 -9.41 1.78 -0.85
CA HIS A 359 -8.29 1.15 -0.17
C HIS A 359 -7.34 2.19 0.48
N TYR A 360 -7.09 3.33 -0.17
CA TYR A 360 -6.25 4.38 0.40
C TYR A 360 -6.83 4.98 1.68
N PHE A 361 -8.16 5.10 1.77
CA PHE A 361 -8.83 5.52 2.99
C PHE A 361 -8.70 4.48 4.08
N LEU A 362 -8.85 3.19 3.75
CA LEU A 362 -8.67 2.10 4.73
C LEU A 362 -7.26 2.13 5.34
N ASP A 363 -6.25 2.16 4.49
CA ASP A 363 -4.83 2.13 4.88
C ASP A 363 -4.41 3.35 5.71
N ASN A 364 -4.94 4.53 5.36
CA ASN A 364 -4.68 5.77 6.11
C ASN A 364 -5.22 5.72 7.56
N VAL A 365 -6.10 4.77 7.88
CA VAL A 365 -6.64 4.56 9.22
C VAL A 365 -5.90 3.42 9.92
N MET A 366 -5.75 2.27 9.27
CA MET A 366 -5.20 1.05 9.89
C MET A 366 -3.78 1.26 10.38
N TRP A 367 -2.90 1.83 9.56
CA TRP A 367 -1.45 1.88 9.83
C TRP A 367 -1.01 3.06 10.69
N ARG A 368 -1.96 3.74 11.36
CA ARG A 368 -1.65 4.85 12.25
C ARG A 368 -0.95 4.37 13.52
N ARG A 369 0.02 5.15 14.00
CA ARG A 369 0.72 4.92 15.27
C ARG A 369 -0.23 4.71 16.47
N GLY A 370 -1.37 5.42 16.49
CA GLY A 370 -2.36 5.32 17.56
C GLY A 370 -3.19 4.03 17.53
N ASN A 371 -3.07 3.19 16.50
CA ASN A 371 -3.80 1.93 16.44
C ASN A 371 -3.16 0.90 17.40
N PRO A 372 -3.88 0.42 18.41
CA PRO A 372 -3.34 -0.51 19.40
C PRO A 372 -2.85 -1.82 18.78
N GLU A 373 -3.53 -2.32 17.75
CA GLU A 373 -3.15 -3.58 17.09
C GLU A 373 -1.83 -3.45 16.33
N VAL A 374 -1.58 -2.32 15.66
CA VAL A 374 -0.32 -2.10 14.94
C VAL A 374 0.85 -2.10 15.91
N SER A 375 0.70 -1.41 17.04
CA SER A 375 1.72 -1.37 18.09
C SER A 375 1.99 -2.76 18.68
N LYS A 376 0.93 -3.56 18.86
CA LYS A 376 1.02 -4.90 19.44
C LYS A 376 1.63 -5.93 18.48
N TYR A 377 1.24 -5.93 17.21
CA TYR A 377 1.55 -7.03 16.30
C TYR A 377 2.58 -6.69 15.23
N LEU A 378 2.81 -5.44 14.84
CA LEU A 378 3.79 -5.16 13.77
C LEU A 378 5.24 -5.18 14.28
N PHE A 379 5.48 -4.70 15.51
CA PHE A 379 6.82 -4.49 16.06
C PHE A 379 7.27 -5.54 17.08
N ARG A 380 6.50 -6.63 17.23
CA ARG A 380 6.81 -7.76 18.12
C ARG A 380 7.77 -8.74 17.48
#